data_AF-A0A2E7L701-F1
#
_entry.id   AF-A0A2E7L701-F1
#
_cell.length_a   1.000
_cell.length_b   1.000
_cell.length_c   1.000
_cell.angle_alpha   90.00
_cell.angle_beta   90.00
_cell.angle_gamma   90.00
#
_symmetry.space_group_name_H-M   'P 1'
#
loop_
_entity.id
_entity.type
_entity.pdbx_description
1 polymer ?
#
loop_
_entity_poly.entity_id
_entity_poly.type
_entity_poly.pdbx_seq_one_letter_code
_entity_poly.pdbx_strand_id
1 'polypeptide(L)'
;MVVAFQRTARRPQAVGTSKGSKGAPVRPSDPRLVDLHREFLSKTEKLAAEYERKRDWDRAREVYEAILRLVPRYPQAEAGLGRVVGAQATQDRKIVEVFANQGWQNTGIVLSQGKPVKIIASGAWDVVNRTGPDGLEIPKKMRQFKIGALVGMIVAGDVKDAKPFLIGSKKEFIAPETGRLLLVISDVDPSDNRGKMAVQIESTFAK
;
A
#
# COMPACT_ATOMS: atom_id res chain seq x y z
N MET A 1 49.33 -26.85 53.32
CA MET A 1 48.51 -26.52 54.50
C MET A 1 48.24 -25.02 54.48
N VAL A 2 46.96 -24.64 54.40
CA VAL A 2 46.33 -23.34 54.77
C VAL A 2 46.85 -22.08 54.03
N VAL A 3 46.18 -21.66 52.94
CA VAL A 3 45.08 -20.65 52.86
C VAL A 3 45.58 -19.21 52.95
N ALA A 4 45.45 -18.46 51.86
CA ALA A 4 45.24 -17.02 51.87
C ALA A 4 44.20 -16.64 50.80
N PHE A 5 43.30 -15.76 51.19
CA PHE A 5 41.92 -15.65 50.71
C PHE A 5 41.72 -14.28 50.05
N GLN A 6 40.97 -14.29 48.95
CA GLN A 6 40.08 -13.25 48.42
C GLN A 6 40.60 -11.83 48.12
N ARG A 7 40.37 -11.42 46.86
CA ARG A 7 39.59 -10.21 46.51
C ARG A 7 39.27 -10.21 45.01
N THR A 8 38.08 -10.66 44.64
CA THR A 8 37.47 -10.32 43.33
C THR A 8 36.27 -9.42 43.58
N ALA A 9 36.33 -8.23 42.99
CA ALA A 9 35.36 -7.17 43.16
C ALA A 9 34.02 -7.54 42.51
N ARG A 10 32.94 -7.40 43.29
CA ARG A 10 31.55 -7.37 42.80
C ARG A 10 31.36 -6.13 41.92
N ARG A 11 30.96 -6.33 40.66
CA ARG A 11 30.27 -5.28 39.87
C ARG A 11 28.77 -5.60 39.83
N PRO A 12 27.90 -4.60 40.03
CA PRO A 12 26.46 -4.82 40.13
C PRO A 12 25.85 -5.21 38.78
N GLN A 13 24.86 -6.10 38.85
CA GLN A 13 23.96 -6.46 37.75
C GLN A 13 23.22 -5.22 37.25
N ALA A 14 23.35 -4.91 35.96
CA ALA A 14 22.47 -3.99 35.28
C ALA A 14 21.25 -4.77 34.74
N VAL A 15 20.11 -4.49 35.36
CA VAL A 15 18.77 -4.95 34.98
C VAL A 15 18.24 -4.11 33.82
N GLY A 16 17.61 -4.77 32.84
CA GLY A 16 16.70 -4.18 31.84
C GLY A 16 17.41 -3.42 30.70
N THR A 17 17.10 -3.60 29.42
CA THR A 17 15.78 -3.85 28.82
C THR A 17 15.96 -4.59 27.48
N SER A 18 15.47 -5.84 27.38
CA SER A 18 15.29 -6.48 26.08
C SER A 18 14.08 -5.84 25.39
N LYS A 19 14.35 -5.05 24.35
CA LYS A 19 13.31 -4.60 23.42
C LYS A 19 12.68 -5.85 22.79
N GLY A 20 11.36 -5.96 22.91
CA GLY A 20 10.58 -7.12 22.52
C GLY A 20 10.82 -7.55 21.08
N SER A 21 11.36 -8.76 20.92
CA SER A 21 11.04 -9.57 19.76
C SER A 21 9.57 -9.98 19.91
N LYS A 22 8.71 -9.52 19.00
CA LYS A 22 7.42 -10.18 18.80
C LYS A 22 7.74 -11.58 18.26
N GLY A 23 7.92 -12.52 19.19
CA GLY A 23 8.20 -13.92 18.89
C GLY A 23 7.12 -14.44 17.96
N ALA A 24 7.54 -15.15 16.91
CA ALA A 24 6.61 -15.89 16.07
C ALA A 24 5.73 -16.78 16.97
N PRO A 25 4.45 -16.99 16.63
CA PRO A 25 3.56 -17.84 17.40
C PRO A 25 4.25 -19.19 17.67
N VAL A 26 4.39 -19.54 18.95
CA VAL A 26 4.97 -20.82 19.35
C VAL A 26 4.06 -21.92 18.80
N ARG A 27 4.60 -22.80 17.97
CA ARG A 27 3.84 -23.94 17.45
C ARG A 27 3.36 -24.79 18.63
N PRO A 28 2.08 -25.20 18.67
CA PRO A 28 1.58 -26.05 19.74
C PRO A 28 2.41 -27.33 19.84
N SER A 29 2.74 -27.73 21.07
CA SER A 29 3.45 -28.99 21.36
C SER A 29 2.51 -30.12 21.77
N ASP A 30 1.30 -29.79 22.24
CA ASP A 30 0.28 -30.78 22.58
C ASP A 30 -0.22 -31.50 21.30
N PRO A 31 -0.21 -32.85 21.25
CA PRO A 31 -0.61 -33.59 20.06
C PRO A 31 -2.02 -33.28 19.56
N ARG A 32 -2.99 -33.07 20.45
CA ARG A 32 -4.38 -32.75 20.06
C ARG A 32 -4.48 -31.35 19.46
N LEU A 33 -3.74 -30.40 20.02
CA LEU A 33 -3.67 -29.05 19.45
C LEU A 33 -3.00 -29.05 18.07
N VAL A 34 -1.96 -29.88 17.87
CA VAL A 34 -1.32 -30.05 16.55
C VAL A 34 -2.30 -30.60 15.52
N ASP A 35 -3.10 -31.61 15.89
CA ASP A 35 -4.10 -32.19 14.99
C ASP A 35 -5.21 -31.19 14.63
N LEU A 36 -5.71 -30.41 15.60
CA LEU A 36 -6.66 -29.33 15.35
C LEU A 36 -6.09 -28.25 14.41
N HIS A 37 -4.82 -27.87 14.58
CA HIS A 37 -4.16 -26.93 13.67
C HIS A 37 -4.06 -27.51 12.26
N ARG A 38 -3.69 -28.79 12.12
CA ARG A 38 -3.61 -29.45 10.82
C ARG A 38 -4.96 -29.48 10.12
N GLU A 39 -6.02 -29.82 10.85
CA GLU A 39 -7.38 -29.86 10.32
C GLU A 39 -7.85 -28.48 9.87
N PHE A 40 -7.62 -27.45 10.69
CA PHE A 40 -7.92 -26.07 10.34
C PHE A 40 -7.23 -25.65 9.05
N LEU A 41 -5.92 -25.88 8.94
CA LEU A 41 -5.14 -25.54 7.74
C LEU A 41 -5.70 -26.28 6.51
N SER A 42 -5.92 -27.59 6.59
CA SER A 42 -6.43 -28.35 5.45
C SER A 42 -7.81 -27.89 4.98
N LYS A 43 -8.73 -27.59 5.91
CA LYS A 43 -10.08 -27.12 5.57
C LYS A 43 -10.05 -25.71 5.00
N THR A 44 -9.27 -24.81 5.58
CA THR A 44 -9.17 -23.41 5.13
C THR A 44 -8.46 -23.28 3.78
N GLU A 45 -7.44 -24.08 3.50
CA GLU A 45 -6.83 -24.15 2.17
C GLU A 45 -7.83 -24.55 1.09
N LYS A 46 -8.62 -25.61 1.35
CA LYS A 46 -9.66 -26.08 0.42
C LYS A 46 -10.72 -25.01 0.17
N LEU A 47 -11.13 -24.31 1.23
CA LEU A 47 -12.11 -23.23 1.17
C LEU A 47 -11.56 -22.03 0.37
N ALA A 48 -10.33 -21.61 0.62
CA ALA A 48 -9.69 -20.53 -0.12
C ALA A 48 -9.57 -20.87 -1.61
N ALA A 49 -9.15 -22.10 -1.94
CA ALA A 49 -9.09 -22.57 -3.31
C ALA A 49 -10.47 -22.63 -3.99
N GLU A 50 -11.53 -22.92 -3.23
CA GLU A 50 -12.91 -22.85 -3.75
C GLU A 50 -13.34 -21.43 -4.09
N TYR A 51 -13.04 -20.46 -3.24
CA TYR A 51 -13.29 -19.05 -3.53
C TYR A 51 -12.47 -18.55 -4.73
N GLU A 52 -11.20 -18.94 -4.85
CA GLU A 52 -10.39 -18.67 -6.05
C GLU A 52 -11.05 -19.24 -7.32
N ARG A 53 -11.52 -20.50 -7.29
CA ARG A 53 -12.21 -21.12 -8.45
C ARG A 53 -13.48 -20.37 -8.84
N LYS A 54 -14.21 -19.81 -7.87
CA LYS A 54 -15.40 -18.99 -8.09
C LYS A 54 -15.08 -17.54 -8.47
N ARG A 55 -13.79 -17.17 -8.54
CA ARG A 55 -13.30 -15.79 -8.73
C ARG A 55 -13.79 -14.83 -7.64
N ASP A 56 -14.10 -15.36 -6.46
CA ASP A 56 -14.45 -14.59 -5.27
C ASP A 56 -13.17 -14.23 -4.52
N TRP A 57 -12.43 -13.27 -5.09
CA TRP A 57 -11.11 -12.87 -4.60
C TRP A 57 -11.16 -12.30 -3.19
N ASP A 58 -12.27 -11.71 -2.80
CA ASP A 58 -12.44 -11.05 -1.51
C ASP A 58 -12.49 -12.08 -0.39
N ARG A 59 -13.36 -13.09 -0.55
CA ARG A 59 -13.42 -14.19 0.41
C ARG A 59 -12.17 -15.05 0.38
N ALA A 60 -11.59 -15.31 -0.80
CA ALA A 60 -10.32 -16.04 -0.90
C ALA A 60 -9.21 -15.36 -0.09
N ARG A 61 -9.08 -14.03 -0.22
CA ARG A 61 -8.12 -13.22 0.54
C ARG A 61 -8.36 -13.32 2.03
N GLU A 62 -9.60 -13.17 2.48
CA GLU A 62 -9.96 -13.26 3.91
C GLU A 62 -9.49 -14.58 4.52
N VAL A 63 -9.73 -15.71 3.83
CA VAL A 63 -9.31 -17.02 4.28
C VAL A 63 -7.79 -17.16 4.32
N TYR A 64 -7.07 -16.69 3.31
CA TYR A 64 -5.60 -16.71 3.32
C TYR A 64 -5.00 -15.84 4.42
N GLU A 65 -5.56 -14.66 4.65
CA GLU A 65 -5.13 -13.81 5.76
C GLU A 65 -5.41 -14.47 7.12
N ALA A 66 -6.53 -15.18 7.27
CA ALA A 66 -6.82 -15.95 8.48
C ALA A 66 -5.79 -17.07 8.73
N ILE A 67 -5.38 -17.79 7.67
CA ILE A 67 -4.31 -18.79 7.76
C ILE A 67 -3.00 -18.14 8.21
N LEU A 68 -2.61 -17.01 7.62
CA LEU A 68 -1.36 -16.32 7.93
C LEU A 68 -1.36 -15.66 9.32
N ARG A 69 -2.53 -15.30 9.86
CA ARG A 69 -2.67 -14.86 11.26
C ARG A 69 -2.37 -15.99 12.24
N LEU A 70 -2.79 -17.23 11.92
CA LEU A 70 -2.54 -18.39 12.77
C LEU A 70 -1.12 -18.93 12.61
N VAL A 71 -0.68 -19.11 11.37
CA VAL A 71 0.65 -19.62 11.01
C VAL A 71 1.33 -18.60 10.10
N PRO A 72 2.07 -17.64 10.68
CA PRO A 72 2.86 -16.71 9.89
C PRO A 72 3.84 -17.47 9.00
N ARG A 73 4.01 -17.01 7.75
CA ARG A 73 4.89 -17.63 6.75
C ARG A 73 4.48 -19.03 6.32
N TYR A 74 3.18 -19.30 6.26
CA TYR A 74 2.67 -20.52 5.65
C TYR A 74 2.75 -20.43 4.11
N PRO A 75 3.63 -21.21 3.44
CA PRO A 75 3.97 -20.96 2.04
C PRO A 75 2.77 -21.00 1.08
N GLN A 76 1.84 -21.93 1.30
CA GLN A 76 0.66 -22.11 0.48
C GLN A 76 -0.28 -20.91 0.57
N ALA A 77 -0.44 -20.34 1.78
CA ALA A 77 -1.26 -19.16 1.98
C ALA A 77 -0.59 -17.88 1.48
N GLU A 78 0.73 -17.74 1.59
CA GLU A 78 1.45 -16.62 0.97
C GLU A 78 1.34 -16.65 -0.55
N ALA A 79 1.53 -17.83 -1.16
CA ALA A 79 1.39 -18.00 -2.60
C ALA A 79 -0.06 -17.74 -3.07
N GLY A 80 -1.05 -18.25 -2.33
CA GLY A 80 -2.47 -18.01 -2.59
C GLY A 80 -2.84 -16.53 -2.48
N LEU A 81 -2.45 -15.88 -1.38
CA LEU A 81 -2.66 -14.45 -1.21
C LEU A 81 -2.00 -13.64 -2.33
N GLY A 82 -0.79 -14.01 -2.75
CA GLY A 82 -0.11 -13.38 -3.88
C GLY A 82 -0.89 -13.47 -5.19
N ARG A 83 -1.45 -14.65 -5.51
CA ARG A 83 -2.32 -14.83 -6.69
C ARG A 83 -3.58 -13.99 -6.58
N VAL A 84 -4.25 -14.02 -5.44
CA VAL A 84 -5.50 -13.29 -5.19
C VAL A 84 -5.28 -11.78 -5.29
N VAL A 85 -4.24 -11.25 -4.67
CA VAL A 85 -3.86 -9.83 -4.75
C VAL A 85 -3.50 -9.46 -6.19
N GLY A 86 -2.74 -10.30 -6.89
CA GLY A 86 -2.45 -10.10 -8.31
C GLY A 86 -3.71 -10.02 -9.16
N ALA A 87 -4.66 -10.93 -8.95
CA ALA A 87 -5.94 -10.94 -9.65
C ALA A 87 -6.79 -9.70 -9.34
N GLN A 88 -6.86 -9.27 -8.07
CA GLN A 88 -7.55 -8.04 -7.67
C GLN A 88 -6.90 -6.79 -8.30
N ALA A 89 -5.59 -6.77 -8.45
CA ALA A 89 -4.85 -5.62 -8.99
C ALA A 89 -5.12 -5.39 -10.47
N THR A 90 -5.47 -6.44 -11.21
CA THR A 90 -5.71 -6.37 -12.66
C THR A 90 -7.15 -6.65 -13.05
N GLN A 91 -8.07 -6.66 -12.09
CA GLN A 91 -9.48 -7.02 -12.33
C GLN A 91 -10.14 -6.01 -13.29
N ASP A 92 -10.01 -4.73 -12.97
CA ASP A 92 -10.51 -3.62 -13.76
C ASP A 92 -9.33 -2.79 -14.27
N ARG A 93 -9.46 -2.26 -15.48
CA ARG A 93 -8.47 -1.40 -16.10
C ARG A 93 -9.16 -0.23 -16.78
N LYS A 94 -8.66 0.98 -16.55
CA LYS A 94 -9.12 2.19 -17.24
C LYS A 94 -7.94 3.07 -17.60
N ILE A 95 -7.96 3.63 -18.80
CA ILE A 95 -7.02 4.67 -19.23
C ILE A 95 -7.77 5.99 -19.20
N VAL A 96 -7.18 7.00 -18.59
CA VAL A 96 -7.70 8.37 -18.54
C VAL A 96 -6.66 9.34 -19.06
N GLU A 97 -7.10 10.40 -19.71
CA GLU A 97 -6.23 11.51 -20.08
C GLU A 97 -6.21 12.52 -18.94
N VAL A 98 -5.02 12.96 -18.55
CA VAL A 98 -4.81 14.02 -17.57
C VAL A 98 -4.17 15.19 -18.30
N PHE A 99 -4.91 16.28 -18.45
CA PHE A 99 -4.46 17.49 -19.11
C PHE A 99 -3.60 18.32 -18.16
N ALA A 100 -2.49 18.85 -18.68
CA ALA A 100 -1.57 19.65 -17.88
C ALA A 100 -2.14 21.04 -17.53
N ASN A 101 -3.10 21.53 -18.32
CA ASN A 101 -3.70 22.85 -18.16
C ASN A 101 -4.95 22.91 -17.28
N GLN A 102 -5.18 21.88 -16.48
CA GLN A 102 -6.36 21.76 -15.64
C GLN A 102 -5.95 21.49 -14.19
N GLY A 103 -6.83 21.88 -13.27
CA GLY A 103 -6.72 21.51 -11.87
C GLY A 103 -7.01 20.02 -11.64
N TRP A 104 -7.48 19.69 -10.43
CA TRP A 104 -7.85 18.32 -10.09
C TRP A 104 -8.92 17.76 -11.03
N GLN A 105 -8.56 16.69 -11.74
CA GLN A 105 -9.40 16.02 -12.73
C GLN A 105 -9.96 14.73 -12.15
N ASN A 106 -11.29 14.58 -12.20
CA ASN A 106 -11.95 13.35 -11.79
C ASN A 106 -11.77 12.27 -12.87
N THR A 107 -11.19 11.14 -12.47
CA THR A 107 -10.96 9.99 -13.38
C THR A 107 -12.24 9.19 -13.68
N GLY A 108 -13.30 9.43 -12.91
CA GLY A 108 -14.50 8.60 -12.90
C GLY A 108 -14.24 7.19 -12.36
N ILE A 109 -13.18 7.00 -11.58
CA ILE A 109 -12.84 5.75 -10.89
C ILE A 109 -13.07 5.95 -9.40
N VAL A 110 -13.78 5.01 -8.79
CA VAL A 110 -13.88 4.90 -7.33
C VAL A 110 -13.02 3.71 -6.91
N LEU A 111 -11.98 3.97 -6.13
CA LEU A 111 -11.14 2.92 -5.56
C LEU A 111 -11.86 2.30 -4.36
N SER A 112 -11.67 0.99 -4.16
CA SER A 112 -12.20 0.26 -3.01
C SER A 112 -11.13 0.09 -1.94
N GLN A 113 -11.46 0.37 -0.67
CA GLN A 113 -10.55 0.18 0.46
C GLN A 113 -9.94 -1.23 0.48
N GLY A 114 -8.65 -1.31 0.82
CA GLY A 114 -7.93 -2.57 0.96
C GLY A 114 -7.57 -3.25 -0.37
N LYS A 115 -8.03 -2.73 -1.52
CA LYS A 115 -7.69 -3.29 -2.83
C LYS A 115 -6.33 -2.79 -3.32
N PRO A 116 -5.55 -3.64 -4.00
CA PRO A 116 -4.33 -3.21 -4.67
C PRO A 116 -4.67 -2.30 -5.85
N VAL A 117 -3.85 -1.26 -6.02
CA VAL A 117 -3.97 -0.25 -7.08
C VAL A 117 -2.62 -0.13 -7.76
N LYS A 118 -2.63 -0.12 -9.09
CA LYS A 118 -1.46 0.13 -9.93
C LYS A 118 -1.76 1.23 -10.92
N ILE A 119 -0.92 2.25 -10.92
CA ILE A 119 -1.01 3.41 -11.81
C ILE A 119 0.26 3.49 -12.64
N ILE A 120 0.11 3.58 -13.96
CA ILE A 120 1.20 3.80 -14.91
C ILE A 120 0.83 5.01 -15.76
N ALA A 121 1.71 6.01 -15.81
CA ALA A 121 1.54 7.20 -16.62
C ALA A 121 2.55 7.20 -17.77
N SER A 122 2.09 7.58 -18.96
CA SER A 122 2.91 7.77 -20.16
C SER A 122 2.53 9.05 -20.89
N GLY A 123 3.44 9.55 -21.72
CA GLY A 123 3.32 10.83 -22.39
C GLY A 123 4.19 11.91 -21.76
N ALA A 124 3.98 13.14 -22.19
CA ALA A 124 4.72 14.30 -21.75
C ALA A 124 3.81 15.53 -21.71
N TRP A 125 4.13 16.43 -20.81
CA TRP A 125 3.58 17.77 -20.76
C TRP A 125 4.70 18.78 -20.56
N ASP A 126 4.44 20.00 -21.01
CA ASP A 126 5.33 21.13 -20.80
C ASP A 126 4.83 21.94 -19.61
N VAL A 127 5.73 22.14 -18.64
CA VAL A 127 5.51 23.04 -17.52
C VAL A 127 6.10 24.39 -17.86
N VAL A 128 5.26 25.42 -17.86
CA VAL A 128 5.68 26.79 -18.16
C VAL A 128 5.66 27.61 -16.88
N ASN A 129 6.69 28.42 -16.68
CA ASN A 129 6.75 29.35 -15.54
C ASN A 129 7.39 30.65 -16.02
N ARG A 130 6.56 31.63 -16.39
CA ARG A 130 7.04 32.96 -16.77
C ARG A 130 7.28 33.79 -15.52
N THR A 131 8.49 34.33 -15.37
CA THR A 131 8.89 35.10 -14.18
C THR A 131 9.55 36.42 -14.57
N GLY A 132 9.49 37.39 -13.65
CA GLY A 132 10.21 38.65 -13.72
C GLY A 132 11.53 38.59 -12.92
N PRO A 133 12.21 39.74 -12.72
CA PRO A 133 13.47 39.81 -11.98
C PRO A 133 13.38 39.29 -10.53
N ASP A 134 12.19 39.33 -9.91
CA ASP A 134 11.95 38.83 -8.55
C ASP A 134 11.72 37.30 -8.48
N GLY A 135 11.61 36.62 -9.62
CA GLY A 135 11.42 35.18 -9.69
C GLY A 135 10.01 34.69 -9.33
N LEU A 136 9.91 33.41 -8.94
CA LEU A 136 8.67 32.73 -8.56
C LEU A 136 8.75 32.27 -7.10
N GLU A 137 7.83 32.73 -6.25
CA GLU A 137 7.67 32.18 -4.92
C GLU A 137 6.90 30.86 -4.97
N ILE A 138 7.58 29.73 -4.72
CA ILE A 138 6.93 28.42 -4.66
C ILE A 138 6.25 28.25 -3.28
N PRO A 139 4.90 28.12 -3.23
CA PRO A 139 4.18 27.93 -1.97
C PRO A 139 4.67 26.68 -1.22
N LYS A 140 4.80 26.75 0.12
CA LYS A 140 5.31 25.62 0.93
C LYS A 140 4.60 24.29 0.66
N LYS A 141 3.26 24.32 0.49
CA LYS A 141 2.44 23.15 0.16
C LYS A 141 2.82 22.48 -1.17
N MET A 142 3.30 23.25 -2.15
CA MET A 142 3.73 22.74 -3.45
C MET A 142 5.14 22.15 -3.41
N ARG A 143 5.94 22.48 -2.40
CA ARG A 143 7.29 21.93 -2.22
C ARG A 143 7.28 20.45 -1.84
N GLN A 144 6.12 19.88 -1.50
CA GLN A 144 5.96 18.46 -1.19
C GLN A 144 6.21 17.56 -2.42
N PHE A 145 5.92 18.06 -3.62
CA PHE A 145 6.06 17.32 -4.86
C PHE A 145 6.96 18.06 -5.84
N LYS A 146 7.62 17.31 -6.74
CA LYS A 146 8.39 17.93 -7.82
C LYS A 146 7.42 18.63 -8.78
N ILE A 147 7.76 19.84 -9.20
CA ILE A 147 7.02 20.56 -10.24
C ILE A 147 6.97 19.68 -11.51
N GLY A 148 5.80 19.61 -12.14
CA GLY A 148 5.55 18.76 -13.30
C GLY A 148 5.28 17.29 -13.00
N ALA A 149 5.28 16.86 -11.73
CA ALA A 149 4.95 15.47 -11.39
C ALA A 149 3.44 15.22 -11.42
N LEU A 150 3.03 14.02 -11.84
CA LEU A 150 1.65 13.56 -11.66
C LEU A 150 1.40 13.25 -10.17
N VAL A 151 0.34 13.84 -9.63
CA VAL A 151 -0.12 13.72 -8.25
C VAL A 151 -1.55 13.18 -8.26
N GLY A 152 -1.86 12.34 -7.27
CA GLY A 152 -3.21 11.82 -7.06
C GLY A 152 -3.74 12.16 -5.68
N MET A 153 -5.05 12.07 -5.52
CA MET A 153 -5.71 12.04 -4.21
C MET A 153 -6.96 11.14 -4.27
N ILE A 154 -7.32 10.56 -3.12
CA ILE A 154 -8.52 9.74 -2.95
C ILE A 154 -9.50 10.57 -2.11
N VAL A 155 -10.70 10.78 -2.64
CA VAL A 155 -11.73 11.60 -2.01
C VAL A 155 -12.90 10.71 -1.61
N ALA A 156 -12.97 10.37 -0.31
CA ALA A 156 -14.09 9.62 0.28
C ALA A 156 -15.28 10.53 0.67
N GLY A 157 -15.03 11.82 0.89
CA GLY A 157 -16.03 12.82 1.30
C GLY A 157 -15.71 14.21 0.76
N ASP A 158 -15.45 15.17 1.66
CA ASP A 158 -14.98 16.50 1.27
C ASP A 158 -13.55 16.41 0.72
N VAL A 159 -13.28 17.13 -0.37
CA VAL A 159 -11.97 17.21 -1.00
C VAL A 159 -10.91 17.83 -0.08
N LYS A 160 -11.32 18.66 0.89
CA LYS A 160 -10.40 19.32 1.83
C LYS A 160 -9.71 18.34 2.78
N ASP A 161 -10.33 17.21 3.05
CA ASP A 161 -9.79 16.18 3.95
C ASP A 161 -8.88 15.18 3.22
N ALA A 162 -8.98 15.15 1.89
CA ALA A 162 -8.18 14.25 1.05
C ALA A 162 -6.70 14.65 1.06
N LYS A 163 -5.84 13.65 1.19
CA LYS A 163 -4.37 13.85 1.21
C LYS A 163 -3.77 13.54 -0.15
N PRO A 164 -3.14 14.52 -0.82
CA PRO A 164 -2.40 14.27 -2.05
C PRO A 164 -1.21 13.33 -1.85
N PHE A 165 -0.89 12.55 -2.88
CA PHE A 165 0.28 11.68 -2.93
C PHE A 165 0.95 11.68 -4.30
N LEU A 166 2.28 11.53 -4.30
CA LEU A 166 3.06 11.43 -5.52
C LEU A 166 2.78 10.11 -6.25
N ILE A 167 2.43 10.20 -7.53
CA ILE A 167 2.31 9.06 -8.45
C ILE A 167 3.57 8.94 -9.31
N GLY A 168 3.98 10.02 -9.99
CA GLY A 168 5.07 9.96 -10.97
C GLY A 168 4.73 9.09 -12.19
N SER A 169 5.71 8.40 -12.76
CA SER A 169 5.51 7.51 -13.92
C SER A 169 4.86 6.17 -13.57
N LYS A 170 5.08 5.68 -12.34
CA LYS A 170 4.50 4.43 -11.85
C LYS A 170 4.30 4.47 -10.34
N LYS A 171 3.15 3.99 -9.88
CA LYS A 171 2.83 3.82 -8.45
C LYS A 171 2.04 2.54 -8.22
N GLU A 172 2.41 1.79 -7.19
CA GLU A 172 1.64 0.65 -6.67
C GLU A 172 1.38 0.86 -5.18
N PHE A 173 0.16 0.61 -4.72
CA PHE A 173 -0.24 0.77 -3.32
C PHE A 173 -1.52 -0.01 -3.00
N ILE A 174 -1.85 -0.12 -1.70
CA ILE A 174 -3.16 -0.59 -1.23
C ILE A 174 -4.02 0.63 -0.93
N ALA A 175 -5.22 0.71 -1.51
CA ALA A 175 -6.13 1.82 -1.26
C ALA A 175 -6.47 1.92 0.25
N PRO A 176 -6.14 3.03 0.92
CA PRO A 176 -6.34 3.17 2.37
C PRO A 176 -7.82 3.32 2.74
N GLU A 177 -8.62 3.83 1.81
CA GLU A 177 -10.05 4.10 1.95
C GLU A 177 -10.75 3.96 0.60
N THR A 178 -12.08 3.84 0.63
CA THR A 178 -12.91 3.85 -0.56
C THR A 178 -13.18 5.30 -0.98
N GLY A 179 -12.93 5.66 -2.24
CA GLY A 179 -13.14 7.04 -2.68
C GLY A 179 -12.80 7.30 -4.14
N ARG A 180 -13.22 8.48 -4.63
CA ARG A 180 -12.97 8.91 -6.00
C ARG A 180 -11.49 9.23 -6.19
N LEU A 181 -10.88 8.72 -7.25
CA LEU A 181 -9.52 9.05 -7.63
C LEU A 181 -9.50 10.32 -8.49
N LEU A 182 -8.82 11.36 -7.99
CA LEU A 182 -8.57 12.60 -8.73
C LEU A 182 -7.08 12.70 -9.03
N LEU A 183 -6.74 13.28 -10.20
CA LEU A 183 -5.38 13.42 -10.70
C LEU A 183 -5.09 14.87 -11.09
N VAL A 184 -3.85 15.31 -10.92
CA VAL A 184 -3.40 16.66 -11.31
C VAL A 184 -1.90 16.67 -11.60
N ILE A 185 -1.46 17.63 -12.41
CA ILE A 185 -0.05 18.01 -12.48
C ILE A 185 0.31 18.85 -11.25
N SER A 186 1.47 18.59 -10.66
CA SER A 186 2.03 19.45 -9.61
C SER A 186 2.58 20.72 -10.24
N ASP A 187 1.78 21.78 -10.30
CA ASP A 187 2.23 23.11 -10.72
C ASP A 187 1.53 24.24 -9.95
N VAL A 188 2.16 25.42 -9.92
CA VAL A 188 1.65 26.62 -9.22
C VAL A 188 0.49 27.22 -9.99
N ASP A 189 0.65 27.37 -11.31
CA ASP A 189 -0.40 27.81 -12.22
C ASP A 189 -0.43 26.83 -13.39
N PRO A 190 -1.38 25.88 -13.44
CA PRO A 190 -1.45 24.96 -14.55
C PRO A 190 -1.91 25.64 -15.85
N SER A 191 -2.52 26.83 -15.83
CA SER A 191 -3.25 27.36 -16.98
C SER A 191 -2.39 27.63 -18.23
N ASP A 192 -1.07 27.82 -18.07
CA ASP A 192 -0.12 28.04 -19.15
C ASP A 192 0.59 26.77 -19.64
N ASN A 193 0.34 25.63 -18.98
CA ASN A 193 0.90 24.34 -19.34
C ASN A 193 0.31 23.77 -20.63
N ARG A 194 1.05 22.86 -21.25
CA ARG A 194 0.65 22.21 -22.50
C ARG A 194 0.84 20.71 -22.45
N GLY A 195 0.02 20.00 -23.23
CA GLY A 195 0.09 18.54 -23.33
C GLY A 195 -0.76 17.81 -22.29
N LYS A 196 -0.60 16.49 -22.26
CA LYS A 196 -1.39 15.58 -21.46
C LYS A 196 -0.64 14.28 -21.21
N MET A 197 -0.99 13.59 -20.14
CA MET A 197 -0.54 12.22 -19.87
C MET A 197 -1.69 11.24 -20.08
N ALA A 198 -1.38 10.08 -20.66
CA ALA A 198 -2.24 8.91 -20.62
C ALA A 198 -1.92 8.15 -19.33
N VAL A 199 -2.91 8.00 -18.45
CA VAL A 199 -2.75 7.34 -17.16
C VAL A 199 -3.59 6.07 -17.15
N GLN A 200 -2.92 4.93 -17.09
CA GLN A 200 -3.53 3.62 -16.89
C GLN A 200 -3.66 3.33 -15.40
N ILE A 201 -4.88 3.01 -14.97
CA ILE A 201 -5.21 2.60 -13.61
C ILE A 201 -5.75 1.18 -13.66
N GLU A 202 -5.16 0.30 -12.85
CA GLU A 202 -5.57 -1.10 -12.65
C GLU A 202 -5.91 -1.31 -11.17
N SER A 203 -7.09 -1.86 -10.88
CA SER A 203 -7.52 -2.21 -9.52
C SER A 203 -8.79 -3.06 -9.55
N THR A 204 -9.44 -3.23 -8.39
CA THR A 204 -10.84 -3.64 -8.26
C THR A 204 -11.65 -2.38 -7.92
N PHE A 205 -12.35 -1.82 -8.92
CA PHE A 205 -13.10 -0.59 -8.74
C PHE A 205 -14.36 -0.83 -7.91
N ALA A 206 -14.73 0.15 -7.08
CA ALA A 206 -16.05 0.15 -6.47
C ALA A 206 -17.10 0.39 -7.56
N LYS A 207 -18.23 -0.33 -7.47
CA LYS A 207 -19.38 -0.16 -8.35
C LYS A 207 -20.30 0.93 -7.84
#